data_AF-A0A2E7S5C2-F1
#
_entry.id   AF-A0A2E7S5C2-F1
#
_cell.length_a   1.000
_cell.length_b   1.000
_cell.length_c   1.000
_cell.angle_alpha   90.00
_cell.angle_beta   90.00
_cell.angle_gamma   90.00
#
_symmetry.space_group_name_H-M   'P 1'
#
loop_
_entity.id
_entity.type
_entity.pdbx_description
1 polymer ?
#
loop_
_entity_poly.entity_id
_entity_poly.type
_entity_poly.pdbx_seq_one_letter_code
_entity_poly.pdbx_strand_id
1 'polypeptide(L)'
;MSNNIVSIELVEKYLALTEEARSKATPIANGESEQERLTSMLRMCDDYASDARHFMQEGDLVRAFGAINYSHAWLDAAVRIGLLDGHGDDRLFTLP
;
A
#
# COMPACT_ATOMS: atom_id res chain seq x y z
N MET A 1 -15.97 21.79 15.68
CA MET A 1 -15.83 20.59 14.84
C MET A 1 -14.51 20.70 14.12
N SER A 2 -13.56 19.82 14.41
CA SER A 2 -12.30 19.74 13.65
C SER A 2 -12.65 19.36 12.21
N ASN A 3 -12.36 20.25 11.28
CA ASN A 3 -12.55 19.97 9.86
C ASN A 3 -11.43 18.98 9.48
N ASN A 4 -11.73 17.68 9.41
CA ASN A 4 -10.78 16.65 8.98
C ASN A 4 -10.58 16.76 7.46
N ILE A 5 -9.94 17.83 7.02
CA ILE A 5 -9.57 18.05 5.63
C ILE A 5 -8.35 17.19 5.34
N VAL A 6 -8.37 16.46 4.23
CA VAL A 6 -7.20 15.75 3.73
C VAL A 6 -6.15 16.79 3.33
N SER A 7 -4.95 16.70 3.92
CA SER A 7 -3.83 17.60 3.64
C SER A 7 -2.71 16.91 2.85
N ILE A 8 -1.79 17.68 2.28
CA ILE A 8 -0.62 17.14 1.58
C ILE A 8 0.23 16.31 2.55
N GLU A 9 0.46 16.81 3.76
CA GLU A 9 1.25 16.12 4.80
C GLU A 9 0.63 14.77 5.18
N LEU A 10 -0.71 14.68 5.17
CA LEU A 10 -1.40 13.41 5.41
C LEU A 10 -1.15 12.42 4.27
N VAL A 11 -1.25 12.85 3.02
CA VAL A 11 -0.97 11.97 1.86
C VAL A 11 0.50 11.53 1.84
N GLU A 12 1.44 12.45 2.08
CA GLU A 12 2.87 12.16 2.16
C GLU A 12 3.20 11.17 3.27
N LYS A 13 2.58 11.30 4.44
CA LYS A 13 2.71 10.35 5.54
C LYS A 13 2.32 8.93 5.10
N TYR A 14 1.19 8.78 4.41
CA TYR A 14 0.74 7.46 3.97
C TYR A 14 1.56 6.92 2.79
N LEU A 15 2.08 7.79 1.92
CA LEU A 15 3.05 7.41 0.89
C LEU A 15 4.31 6.80 1.53
N ALA A 16 4.85 7.45 2.56
CA ALA A 16 6.03 6.97 3.27
C ALA A 16 5.74 5.64 4.00
N LEU A 17 4.58 5.50 4.64
CA LEU A 17 4.17 4.25 5.30
C LEU A 17 4.07 3.09 4.30
N THR A 18 3.45 3.32 3.14
CA THR A 18 3.35 2.29 2.09
C THR A 18 4.70 1.95 1.48
N GLU A 19 5.60 2.92 1.30
CA GLU A 19 6.96 2.67 0.83
C GLU A 19 7.79 1.85 1.84
N GLU A 20 7.62 2.13 3.14
CA GLU A 20 8.19 1.35 4.23
C GLU A 20 7.66 -0.10 4.21
N ALA A 21 6.34 -0.29 4.11
CA ALA A 21 5.73 -1.61 4.01
C ALA A 21 6.21 -2.38 2.76
N ARG A 22 6.22 -1.72 1.60
CA ARG A 22 6.63 -2.29 0.32
C ARG A 22 8.07 -2.78 0.30
N SER A 23 8.96 -2.08 1.01
CA SER A 23 10.38 -2.41 1.13
C SER A 23 10.66 -3.47 2.20
N LYS A 24 9.85 -3.51 3.26
CA LYS A 24 9.99 -4.48 4.36
C LYS A 24 9.45 -5.86 4.00
N ALA A 25 8.31 -5.95 3.31
CA ALA A 25 7.68 -7.23 3.02
C ALA A 25 8.51 -8.08 2.04
N THR A 26 8.65 -9.38 2.33
CA THR A 26 9.39 -10.31 1.48
C THR A 26 8.51 -11.44 0.94
N PRO A 27 8.75 -11.92 -0.30
CA PRO A 27 7.91 -12.96 -0.90
C PRO A 27 8.10 -14.32 -0.23
N ILE A 28 6.98 -14.97 0.09
CA ILE A 28 6.92 -16.37 0.56
C ILE A 28 6.02 -17.25 -0.34
N ALA A 29 5.47 -16.67 -1.41
CA ALA A 29 4.70 -17.36 -2.44
C ALA A 29 5.44 -18.57 -3.02
N ASN A 30 4.74 -19.70 -3.12
CA ASN A 30 5.27 -20.99 -3.54
C ASN A 30 4.63 -21.47 -4.87
N GLY A 31 5.49 -21.77 -5.84
CA GLY A 31 5.08 -22.19 -7.18
C GLY A 31 4.64 -21.03 -8.07
N GLU A 32 4.52 -21.32 -9.36
CA GLU A 32 4.29 -20.33 -10.43
C GLU A 32 2.98 -19.54 -10.22
N SER A 33 1.90 -20.24 -9.91
CA SER A 33 0.57 -19.62 -9.77
C SER A 33 0.49 -18.60 -8.62
N GLU A 34 1.17 -18.84 -7.50
CA GLU A 34 1.24 -17.88 -6.40
C GLU A 34 2.15 -16.69 -6.72
N GLN A 35 3.27 -16.94 -7.41
CA GLN A 35 4.17 -15.89 -7.85
C GLN A 35 3.51 -14.95 -8.87
N GLU A 36 2.70 -15.48 -9.80
CA GLU A 36 1.92 -14.67 -10.74
C GLU A 36 0.89 -13.80 -10.02
N ARG A 37 0.14 -14.38 -9.06
CA ARG A 37 -0.81 -13.61 -8.23
C ARG A 37 -0.10 -12.52 -7.45
N LEU A 38 1.00 -12.86 -6.77
CA LEU A 38 1.78 -11.90 -6.00
C LEU A 38 2.32 -10.77 -6.89
N THR A 39 2.85 -11.11 -8.08
CA THR A 39 3.34 -10.11 -9.04
C THR A 39 2.22 -9.16 -9.46
N SER A 40 1.03 -9.69 -9.74
CA SER A 40 -0.15 -8.87 -10.04
C SER A 40 -0.52 -7.94 -8.88
N MET A 41 -0.54 -8.45 -7.65
CA MET A 41 -0.84 -7.65 -6.45
C MET A 41 0.19 -6.55 -6.18
N LEU A 42 1.48 -6.86 -6.31
CA LEU A 42 2.55 -5.88 -6.14
C LEU A 42 2.49 -4.79 -7.21
N ARG A 43 2.16 -5.16 -8.45
CA ARG A 43 1.90 -4.19 -9.51
C ARG A 43 0.75 -3.26 -9.15
N MET A 44 -0.36 -3.79 -8.63
CA MET A 44 -1.49 -2.95 -8.20
C MET A 44 -1.11 -2.00 -7.06
N CYS A 45 -0.30 -2.46 -6.10
CA CYS A 45 0.26 -1.59 -5.06
C CYS A 45 1.06 -0.44 -5.68
N ASP A 46 2.00 -0.75 -6.57
CA ASP A 46 2.92 0.22 -7.17
C ASP A 46 2.17 1.21 -8.09
N ASP A 47 1.21 0.74 -8.89
CA ASP A 47 0.36 1.55 -9.76
C ASP A 47 -0.49 2.56 -8.95
N TYR A 48 -1.16 2.12 -7.88
CA TYR A 48 -1.96 3.04 -7.05
C TYR A 48 -1.12 4.01 -6.20
N ALA A 49 0.11 3.63 -5.82
CA ALA A 49 1.04 4.57 -5.20
C ALA A 49 1.45 5.67 -6.18
N SER A 50 1.64 5.33 -7.46
CA SER A 50 1.87 6.30 -8.54
C SER A 50 0.67 7.21 -8.74
N ASP A 51 -0.56 6.66 -8.80
CA ASP A 51 -1.79 7.44 -8.92
C ASP A 51 -1.96 8.42 -7.74
N ALA A 52 -1.65 7.98 -6.52
CA ALA A 52 -1.69 8.86 -5.35
C ALA A 52 -0.76 10.07 -5.50
N ARG A 53 0.47 9.87 -5.99
CA ARG A 53 1.40 10.97 -6.27
C ARG A 53 0.88 11.88 -7.37
N HIS A 54 0.28 11.31 -8.42
CA HIS A 54 -0.31 12.08 -9.52
C HIS A 54 -1.47 12.98 -9.04
N PHE A 55 -2.46 12.41 -8.34
CA PHE A 55 -3.58 13.19 -7.81
C PHE A 55 -3.14 14.26 -6.79
N MET A 56 -2.11 13.97 -5.99
CA MET A 56 -1.55 14.95 -5.06
C MET A 56 -0.94 16.14 -5.80
N GLN A 57 -0.21 15.90 -6.89
CA GLN A 57 0.38 16.96 -7.74
C GLN A 57 -0.69 17.81 -8.42
N GLU A 58 -1.84 17.23 -8.75
CA GLU A 58 -3.00 17.95 -9.30
C GLU A 58 -3.84 18.69 -8.24
N GLY A 59 -3.54 18.50 -6.96
CA GLY A 59 -4.29 19.09 -5.84
C GLY A 59 -5.57 18.34 -5.48
N ASP A 60 -5.84 17.19 -6.09
CA ASP A 60 -6.97 16.32 -5.71
C ASP A 60 -6.58 15.40 -4.54
N LEU A 61 -6.52 16.02 -3.35
CA LEU A 61 -6.05 15.33 -2.15
C LEU A 61 -6.97 14.19 -1.72
N VAL A 62 -8.28 14.27 -1.99
CA VAL A 62 -9.22 13.21 -1.64
C VAL A 62 -8.94 11.95 -2.47
N ARG A 63 -8.75 12.08 -3.79
CA ARG A 63 -8.37 10.94 -4.64
C ARG A 63 -6.96 10.46 -4.32
N ALA A 64 -6.03 11.36 -4.03
CA ALA A 64 -4.68 10.99 -3.61
C ALA A 64 -4.68 10.11 -2.35
N PHE A 65 -5.43 10.54 -1.32
CA PHE A 65 -5.55 9.79 -0.07
C PHE A 65 -6.28 8.45 -0.26
N GLY A 66 -7.32 8.41 -1.09
CA GLY A 66 -8.00 7.16 -1.45
C GLY A 66 -7.05 6.16 -2.14
N ALA A 67 -6.30 6.64 -3.15
CA ALA A 67 -5.37 5.82 -3.92
C ALA A 67 -4.27 5.23 -3.03
N ILE A 68 -3.67 6.01 -2.12
CA ILE A 68 -2.57 5.48 -1.28
C ILE A 68 -3.04 4.46 -0.24
N ASN A 69 -4.25 4.63 0.32
CA ASN A 69 -4.82 3.61 1.21
C ASN A 69 -5.17 2.34 0.45
N TYR A 70 -5.66 2.46 -0.80
CA TYR A 70 -5.93 1.29 -1.64
C TYR A 70 -4.65 0.57 -2.08
N SER A 71 -3.59 1.32 -2.38
CA SER A 71 -2.24 0.78 -2.61
C SER A 71 -1.76 -0.06 -1.41
N HIS A 72 -1.84 0.49 -0.20
CA HIS A 72 -1.43 -0.22 1.02
C HIS A 72 -2.25 -1.50 1.25
N ALA A 73 -3.55 -1.46 0.98
CA ALA A 73 -4.43 -2.62 1.13
C ALA A 73 -4.01 -3.83 0.29
N TRP A 74 -3.37 -3.63 -0.88
CA TRP A 74 -2.82 -4.73 -1.67
C TRP A 74 -1.64 -5.44 -0.98
N LEU A 75 -0.78 -4.69 -0.29
CA LEU A 75 0.30 -5.28 0.52
C LEU A 75 -0.25 -6.02 1.74
N ASP A 76 -1.19 -5.38 2.43
CA ASP A 76 -1.87 -5.95 3.59
C ASP A 76 -2.54 -7.27 3.25
N ALA A 77 -3.28 -7.31 2.13
CA ALA A 77 -3.91 -8.53 1.66
C ALA A 77 -2.88 -9.61 1.34
N ALA A 78 -1.78 -9.27 0.66
CA ALA A 78 -0.73 -10.23 0.32
C ALA A 78 -0.04 -10.81 1.56
N VAL A 79 0.16 -10.03 2.63
CA VAL A 79 0.66 -10.52 3.92
C VAL A 79 -0.39 -11.40 4.60
N ARG A 80 -1.63 -10.92 4.71
CA ARG A 80 -2.73 -11.63 5.40
C ARG A 80 -3.02 -13.01 4.81
N ILE A 81 -2.95 -13.14 3.48
CA ILE A 81 -3.22 -14.41 2.78
C ILE A 81 -1.97 -15.28 2.61
N GLY A 82 -0.81 -14.86 3.13
CA GLY A 82 0.42 -15.67 3.16
C GLY A 82 1.21 -15.70 1.85
N LEU A 83 1.13 -14.67 1.01
CA LEU A 83 2.01 -14.51 -0.16
C LEU A 83 3.25 -13.67 0.15
N LEU A 84 3.16 -12.77 1.12
CA LEU A 84 4.25 -11.98 1.67
C LEU A 84 4.45 -12.27 3.17
N ASP A 85 5.68 -12.18 3.65
CA ASP A 85 6.00 -12.11 5.07
C ASP A 85 6.19 -10.64 5.48
N GLY A 86 5.34 -10.16 6.40
CA GLY A 86 5.43 -8.82 7.01
C GLY A 86 6.41 -8.74 8.18
N HIS A 87 7.10 -9.83 8.51
CA HIS A 87 8.09 -9.96 9.56
C HIS A 87 7.57 -9.60 10.96
N GLY A 88 6.31 -9.92 11.22
CA GLY A 88 5.65 -9.69 12.51
C GLY A 88 5.41 -8.21 12.85
N ASP A 89 5.45 -7.30 11.87
CA ASP A 89 5.16 -5.87 12.08
C ASP A 89 3.65 -5.60 11.97
N ASP A 90 2.97 -5.57 13.11
CA ASP A 90 1.53 -5.27 13.24
C ASP A 90 1.19 -3.78 13.15
N ARG A 91 2.20 -2.90 13.08
CA ARG A 91 2.03 -1.48 12.78
C ARG A 91 1.91 -1.24 11.28
N LEU A 92 2.70 -1.95 10.48
CA LEU A 92 2.66 -1.84 9.02
C LEU A 92 1.68 -2.79 8.36
N PHE A 93 1.38 -3.93 8.98
CA PHE A 93 0.58 -4.95 8.32
C PHE A 93 -0.56 -5.48 9.18
N THR A 94 -1.66 -5.82 8.52
CA THR A 94 -2.66 -6.71 9.10
C THR A 94 -2.18 -8.17 9.03
N LEU A 95 -1.53 -8.64 10.10
CA LEU A 95 -0.98 -10.01 10.19
C LEU A 95 -2.06 -11.11 10.17
N PRO A 96 -1.77 -12.34 9.69
CA PRO A 96 -2.71 -13.48 9.61
C PRO A 96 -3.52 -13.82 10.87
#